data_AF-A0A359JLT3-F1
#
_entry.id   AF-A0A359JLT3-F1
#
_cell.length_a   1.000
_cell.length_b   1.000
_cell.length_c   1.000
_cell.angle_alpha   90.00
_cell.angle_beta   90.00
_cell.angle_gamma   90.00
#
_symmetry.space_group_name_H-M   'P 1'
#
loop_
_entity.id
_entity.type
_entity.pdbx_description
1 polymer ?
#
loop_
_entity_poly.entity_id
_entity_poly.type
_entity_poly.pdbx_seq_one_letter_code
_entity_poly.pdbx_strand_id
1 'polypeptide(L)'
;HHSTNNDFIYTVSTIRRAMASKHPVTFQYIEYKFGEGEVLKHDGMKYILHPFAMVWNNGFYYCIGVRPEQSPEGEKDKIRHFRIDRMKKVAVDEKIPLVKPPKGFSVAKHMEESFSMFGAETATVLIRFRKDLLTQFYDRFEQDVAVHPDPKDPEYLQANVSVNV
;
A
#
# COMPACT_ATOMS: atom_id res chain seq x y z
N HIS A 1 -3.99 -22.98 10.57
CA HIS A 1 -3.46 -21.64 10.26
C HIS A 1 -4.51 -20.58 10.64
N HIS A 2 -4.35 -19.93 11.80
CA HIS A 2 -5.34 -18.96 12.35
C HIS A 2 -4.74 -17.57 12.65
N SER A 3 -3.48 -17.31 12.29
CA SER A 3 -2.72 -16.12 12.73
C SER A 3 -2.89 -14.88 11.85
N THR A 4 -3.27 -15.00 10.57
CA THR A 4 -3.30 -13.87 9.61
C THR A 4 -4.41 -12.86 9.90
N ASN A 5 -5.56 -13.30 10.42
CA ASN A 5 -6.69 -12.39 10.66
C ASN A 5 -6.47 -11.51 11.90
N ASN A 6 -5.80 -12.04 12.93
CA ASN A 6 -5.61 -11.32 14.19
C ASN A 6 -4.65 -10.12 14.02
N ASP A 7 -3.59 -10.29 13.24
CA ASP A 7 -2.62 -9.22 12.94
C ASP A 7 -3.25 -8.09 12.13
N PHE A 8 -4.13 -8.43 11.18
CA PHE A 8 -4.88 -7.45 10.40
C PHE A 8 -5.85 -6.64 11.29
N ILE A 9 -6.66 -7.32 12.10
CA ILE A 9 -7.61 -6.66 13.02
C ILE A 9 -6.88 -5.80 14.05
N TYR A 10 -5.75 -6.26 14.58
CA TYR A 10 -4.90 -5.47 15.47
C TYR A 10 -4.37 -4.21 14.77
N THR A 11 -3.91 -4.34 13.54
CA THR A 11 -3.39 -3.23 12.75
C THR A 11 -4.48 -2.18 12.49
N VAL A 12 -5.66 -2.60 12.04
CA VAL A 12 -6.82 -1.73 11.85
C VAL A 12 -7.19 -1.00 13.14
N SER A 13 -7.24 -1.73 14.26
CA SER A 13 -7.57 -1.15 15.56
C SER A 13 -6.53 -0.12 16.02
N THR A 14 -5.24 -0.39 15.77
CA THR A 14 -4.14 0.52 16.08
C THR A 14 -4.20 1.80 15.25
N ILE A 15 -4.49 1.68 13.94
CA ILE A 15 -4.65 2.85 13.05
C ILE A 15 -5.87 3.68 13.47
N ARG A 16 -7.00 3.05 13.79
CA ARG A 16 -8.19 3.76 14.31
C ARG A 16 -7.90 4.52 15.60
N ARG A 17 -7.18 3.90 16.53
CA ARG A 17 -6.74 4.55 17.77
C ARG A 17 -5.83 5.75 17.48
N ALA A 18 -4.88 5.61 16.56
CA ALA A 18 -3.99 6.69 16.16
C ALA A 18 -4.75 7.88 15.54
N MET A 19 -5.72 7.61 14.65
CA MET A 19 -6.60 8.66 14.09
C MET A 19 -7.40 9.38 15.18
N ALA A 20 -8.01 8.62 16.11
CA ALA A 20 -8.81 9.19 17.19
C ALA A 20 -7.97 10.02 18.17
N SER A 21 -6.77 9.55 18.50
CA SER A 21 -5.84 10.26 19.39
C SER A 21 -5.00 11.33 18.69
N LYS A 22 -5.11 11.46 17.36
CA LYS A 22 -4.35 12.40 16.53
C LYS A 22 -2.83 12.21 16.62
N HIS A 23 -2.39 10.98 16.79
CA HIS A 23 -0.99 10.59 16.78
C HIS A 23 -0.67 9.82 15.49
N PRO A 24 0.58 9.83 15.02
CA PRO A 24 0.99 9.01 13.90
C PRO A 24 1.08 7.54 14.29
N VAL A 25 1.07 6.69 13.27
CA VAL A 25 1.52 5.31 13.36
C VAL A 25 2.94 5.19 12.82
N THR A 26 3.67 4.26 13.40
CA THR A 26 4.92 3.76 12.85
C THR A 26 4.78 2.30 12.50
N PHE A 27 5.45 1.88 11.43
CA PHE A 27 5.32 0.52 10.91
C PHE A 27 6.52 0.15 10.03
N GLN A 28 6.75 -1.14 9.84
CA GLN A 28 7.54 -1.65 8.74
C GLN A 28 6.61 -2.02 7.60
N TYR A 29 7.11 -2.03 6.37
CA TYR A 29 6.29 -2.34 5.19
C TYR A 29 6.91 -3.51 4.43
N ILE A 30 6.07 -4.43 3.98
CA ILE A 30 6.51 -5.55 3.14
C ILE A 30 6.33 -5.23 1.65
N GLU A 31 7.14 -5.89 0.85
CA GLU A 31 7.02 -5.96 -0.60
C GLU A 31 7.21 -7.41 -1.07
N TYR A 32 6.84 -7.70 -2.32
CA TYR A 32 7.02 -9.03 -2.88
C TYR A 32 8.13 -9.00 -3.92
N LYS A 33 9.10 -9.90 -3.76
CA LYS A 33 10.19 -10.11 -4.72
C LYS A 33 10.07 -11.48 -5.38
N PHE A 34 10.28 -11.50 -6.69
CA PHE A 34 10.20 -12.74 -7.46
C PHE A 34 11.24 -13.75 -6.95
N GLY A 35 10.82 -14.97 -6.64
CA GLY A 35 11.68 -16.04 -6.10
C GLY A 35 11.95 -15.97 -4.60
N GLU A 36 11.73 -14.82 -3.95
CA GLU A 36 11.95 -14.63 -2.50
C GLU A 36 10.64 -14.57 -1.71
N GLY A 37 9.52 -14.21 -2.36
CA GLY A 37 8.23 -14.07 -1.69
C GLY A 37 8.11 -12.74 -0.93
N GLU A 38 7.55 -12.78 0.28
CA GLU A 38 7.38 -11.61 1.15
C GLU A 38 8.73 -11.19 1.75
N VAL A 39 9.15 -9.95 1.51
CA VAL A 39 10.37 -9.36 2.08
C VAL A 39 10.08 -7.99 2.68
N LEU A 40 10.93 -7.54 3.61
CA LEU A 40 10.83 -6.19 4.16
C LEU A 40 11.32 -5.15 3.14
N LYS A 41 10.48 -4.16 2.87
CA LYS A 41 10.79 -3.04 1.97
C LYS A 41 11.83 -2.11 2.60
N HIS A 42 12.74 -1.59 1.78
CA HIS A 42 13.82 -0.68 2.20
C HIS A 42 14.58 -1.20 3.43
N ASP A 43 14.96 -2.49 3.39
CA ASP A 43 15.71 -3.18 4.44
C ASP A 43 15.06 -3.08 5.84
N GLY A 44 13.73 -3.02 5.88
CA GLY A 44 12.98 -2.95 7.13
C GLY A 44 12.91 -1.55 7.73
N MET A 45 13.10 -0.50 6.93
CA MET A 45 12.86 0.89 7.30
C MET A 45 11.53 1.06 8.06
N LYS A 46 11.57 1.87 9.12
CA LYS A 46 10.39 2.21 9.92
C LYS A 46 9.73 3.47 9.37
N TYR A 47 8.57 3.31 8.76
CA TYR A 47 7.75 4.36 8.21
C TYR A 47 7.03 5.12 9.32
N ILE A 48 6.66 6.38 9.04
CA ILE A 48 5.87 7.23 9.92
C ILE A 48 4.74 7.86 9.11
N LEU A 49 3.52 7.77 9.60
CA LEU A 49 2.34 8.29 8.91
C LEU A 49 1.34 8.85 9.92
N HIS A 50 0.85 10.06 9.72
CA HIS A 50 -0.36 10.56 10.39
C HIS A 50 -1.59 10.11 9.60
N PRO A 51 -2.26 9.04 10.03
CA PRO A 51 -3.44 8.57 9.33
C PRO A 51 -4.58 9.56 9.52
N PHE A 52 -5.37 9.78 8.47
CA PHE A 52 -6.61 10.55 8.56
C PHE A 52 -7.78 9.91 7.82
N ALA A 53 -7.53 8.87 7.02
CA ALA A 53 -8.59 8.08 6.38
C ALA A 53 -8.18 6.63 6.22
N MET A 54 -9.18 5.75 6.25
CA MET A 54 -9.09 4.37 5.81
C MET A 54 -10.10 4.15 4.69
N VAL A 55 -9.65 3.59 3.56
CA VAL A 55 -10.49 3.37 2.39
C VAL A 55 -10.43 1.90 2.00
N TRP A 56 -11.57 1.30 1.71
CA TRP A 56 -11.65 -0.01 1.09
C TRP A 56 -11.76 0.17 -0.42
N ASN A 57 -10.88 -0.48 -1.18
CA ASN A 57 -10.88 -0.44 -2.64
C ASN A 57 -10.32 -1.74 -3.21
N ASN A 58 -10.96 -2.29 -4.25
CA ASN A 58 -10.56 -3.53 -4.92
C ASN A 58 -10.17 -4.67 -3.96
N GLY A 59 -10.99 -4.91 -2.93
CA GLY A 59 -10.76 -5.98 -1.96
C GLY A 59 -9.72 -5.69 -0.88
N PHE A 60 -9.06 -4.53 -0.89
CA PHE A 60 -7.99 -4.19 0.06
C PHE A 60 -8.31 -2.92 0.86
N TYR A 61 -7.80 -2.88 2.10
CA TYR A 61 -7.88 -1.69 2.93
C TYR A 61 -6.60 -0.86 2.81
N TYR A 62 -6.78 0.43 2.54
CA TYR A 62 -5.73 1.42 2.43
C TYR A 62 -5.80 2.38 3.61
N CYS A 63 -4.67 2.67 4.22
CA CYS A 63 -4.47 3.74 5.19
C CYS A 63 -3.90 4.95 4.47
N ILE A 64 -4.59 6.09 4.52
CA ILE A 64 -4.16 7.35 3.90
C ILE A 64 -3.73 8.31 5.00
N GLY A 65 -2.58 8.93 4.80
CA GLY A 65 -2.03 9.84 5.78
C GLY A 65 -1.01 10.82 5.23
N VAL A 66 -0.58 11.71 6.13
CA VAL A 66 0.53 12.65 5.87
C VAL A 66 1.80 12.09 6.46
N ARG A 67 2.87 12.07 5.68
CA ARG A 67 4.20 11.76 6.23
C ARG A 67 4.75 13.00 6.96
N PRO A 68 5.25 12.87 8.20
CA PRO A 68 6.01 13.95 8.82
C PRO A 68 7.30 14.27 8.06
N GLU A 69 7.84 15.47 8.26
CA GLU A 69 9.13 15.87 7.69
C GLU A 69 10.29 15.01 8.21
N GLN A 70 10.18 14.51 9.45
CA GLN A 70 11.15 13.61 10.08
C GLN A 70 11.04 12.16 9.58
N SER A 71 10.20 11.90 8.58
CA SER A 71 10.11 10.56 7.99
C SER A 71 11.45 10.19 7.35
N PRO A 72 11.92 8.95 7.49
CA PRO A 72 13.19 8.51 6.89
C PRO A 72 13.14 8.47 5.36
N GLU A 73 11.95 8.55 4.79
CA GLU A 73 11.72 8.74 3.37
C GLU A 73 11.97 10.23 3.01
N GLY A 74 12.87 10.52 2.06
CA GLY A 74 13.23 11.89 1.64
C GLY A 74 12.07 12.73 1.06
N GLU A 75 12.33 13.81 0.33
CA GLU A 75 11.34 14.85 -0.07
C GLU A 75 10.23 14.44 -1.09
N LYS A 76 9.76 13.19 -1.09
CA LYS A 76 8.65 12.72 -1.94
C LYS A 76 7.27 13.29 -1.51
N ASP A 77 6.20 12.96 -2.23
CA ASP A 77 4.83 13.43 -1.93
C ASP A 77 4.48 13.36 -0.43
N LYS A 78 3.90 14.44 0.11
CA LYS A 78 3.52 14.56 1.53
C LYS A 78 2.36 13.66 1.91
N ILE A 79 1.43 13.42 0.98
CA ILE A 79 0.31 12.49 1.16
C ILE A 79 0.70 11.13 0.63
N ARG A 80 0.44 10.09 1.42
CA ARG A 80 0.74 8.70 1.07
C ARG A 80 -0.43 7.81 1.43
N HIS A 81 -0.58 6.74 0.67
CA HIS A 81 -1.48 5.64 0.99
C HIS A 81 -0.68 4.34 1.11
N PHE A 82 -1.06 3.50 2.07
CA PHE A 82 -0.41 2.21 2.33
C PHE A 82 -1.48 1.13 2.48
N ARG A 83 -1.23 -0.04 1.90
CA ARG A 83 -2.08 -1.21 2.08
C ARG A 83 -1.90 -1.76 3.48
N ILE A 84 -2.99 -1.88 4.24
CA ILE A 84 -2.95 -2.26 5.65
C ILE A 84 -2.44 -3.70 5.84
N ASP A 85 -2.77 -4.61 4.93
CA ASP A 85 -2.25 -5.98 4.90
C ASP A 85 -0.73 -6.06 4.76
N ARG A 86 -0.09 -5.03 4.19
CA ARG A 86 1.37 -4.94 4.03
C ARG A 86 2.08 -4.22 5.16
N MET A 87 1.35 -3.69 6.14
CA MET A 87 1.94 -3.04 7.31
C MET A 87 2.26 -4.09 8.37
N LYS A 88 3.50 -4.07 8.86
CA LYS A 88 3.97 -4.94 9.96
C LYS A 88 4.43 -4.08 11.13
N LYS A 89 4.34 -4.66 12.35
CA LYS A 89 4.76 -4.02 13.60
C LYS A 89 4.19 -2.60 13.78
N VAL A 90 2.90 -2.45 13.52
CA VAL A 90 2.22 -1.16 13.60
C VAL A 90 2.06 -0.73 15.05
N ALA A 91 2.49 0.49 15.37
CA ALA A 91 2.39 1.08 16.71
C ALA A 91 2.09 2.57 16.63
N VAL A 92 1.38 3.11 17.64
CA VAL A 92 1.17 4.56 17.78
C VAL A 92 2.45 5.19 18.32
N ASP A 93 2.84 6.35 17.81
CA ASP A 93 3.99 7.11 18.33
C ASP A 93 3.56 8.49 18.85
N GLU A 94 3.31 8.57 20.15
CA GLU A 94 2.79 9.79 20.79
C GLU A 94 3.81 10.93 20.89
N LYS A 95 5.09 10.67 20.58
CA LYS A 95 6.15 11.67 20.70
C LYS A 95 6.23 12.60 19.50
N ILE A 96 5.60 12.23 18.39
CA ILE A 96 5.67 12.97 17.12
C ILE A 96 4.50 13.95 17.02
N PRO A 97 4.76 15.25 16.81
CA PRO A 97 3.70 16.26 16.68
C PRO A 97 2.75 15.97 15.53
N LEU A 98 1.46 16.25 15.72
CA LEU A 98 0.44 16.10 14.68
C LEU A 98 0.77 16.92 13.42
N VAL A 99 0.88 16.23 12.29
CA VAL A 99 0.85 16.85 10.96
C VAL A 99 -0.55 16.69 10.36
N LYS A 100 -1.17 17.81 9.98
CA LYS A 100 -2.50 17.83 9.36
C LYS A 100 -2.39 17.69 7.83
N PRO A 101 -3.41 17.09 7.18
CA PRO A 101 -3.49 17.10 5.72
C PRO A 101 -3.55 18.55 5.19
N PRO A 102 -3.10 18.79 3.94
CA PRO A 102 -3.24 20.08 3.27
C PRO A 102 -4.69 20.56 3.31
N LYS A 103 -4.87 21.88 3.46
CA LYS A 103 -6.21 22.48 3.48
C LYS A 103 -6.93 22.19 2.16
N GLY A 104 -8.17 21.71 2.25
CA GLY A 104 -8.97 21.36 1.07
C GLY A 104 -8.64 19.99 0.45
N PHE A 105 -7.80 19.18 1.09
CA PHE A 105 -7.55 17.82 0.63
C PHE A 105 -8.83 16.98 0.65
N SER A 106 -9.14 16.33 -0.47
CA SER A 106 -10.26 15.40 -0.63
C SER A 106 -9.72 13.98 -0.80
N VAL A 107 -10.07 13.10 0.13
CA VAL A 107 -9.76 11.67 0.03
C VAL A 107 -10.37 11.10 -1.25
N ALA A 108 -11.61 11.44 -1.57
CA ALA A 108 -12.29 10.94 -2.76
C ALA A 108 -11.54 11.33 -4.04
N LYS A 109 -11.15 12.59 -4.19
CA LYS A 109 -10.40 13.08 -5.36
C LYS A 109 -9.02 12.43 -5.46
N HIS A 110 -8.30 12.33 -4.34
CA HIS A 110 -6.99 11.67 -4.33
C HIS A 110 -7.09 10.19 -4.73
N MET A 111 -8.14 9.52 -4.29
CA MET A 111 -8.40 8.13 -4.62
C MET A 111 -8.79 7.97 -6.10
N GLU A 112 -9.59 8.87 -6.67
CA GLU A 112 -9.94 8.89 -8.11
C GLU A 112 -8.70 9.07 -9.01
N GLU A 113 -7.80 9.97 -8.64
CA GLU A 113 -6.56 10.23 -9.38
C GLU A 113 -5.53 9.10 -9.22
N SER A 114 -5.44 8.49 -8.03
CA SER A 114 -4.42 7.46 -7.71
C SER A 114 -4.86 6.04 -8.09
N PHE A 115 -6.17 5.79 -8.09
CA PHE A 115 -6.79 4.51 -8.43
C PHE A 115 -7.86 4.84 -9.45
N SER A 116 -7.66 4.51 -10.73
CA SER A 116 -8.66 4.69 -11.79
C SER A 116 -9.98 3.98 -11.42
N MET A 117 -10.85 4.66 -10.68
CA MET A 117 -12.05 4.12 -10.03
C MET A 117 -13.29 4.57 -10.78
N PHE A 118 -13.53 3.98 -11.95
CA PHE A 118 -14.87 3.89 -12.54
C PHE A 118 -15.02 2.55 -13.28
N GLY A 119 -16.19 1.93 -13.09
CA GLY A 119 -16.56 0.63 -13.63
C GLY A 119 -16.67 0.68 -15.14
N ALA A 120 -15.63 0.18 -15.78
CA ALA A 120 -15.51 0.02 -17.22
C ALA A 120 -15.37 -1.48 -17.52
N GLU A 121 -15.76 -1.93 -18.71
CA GLU A 121 -15.89 -3.34 -19.05
C GLU A 121 -14.58 -4.10 -18.74
N THR A 122 -14.67 -5.24 -18.05
CA THR A 122 -13.46 -5.99 -17.72
C THR A 122 -12.96 -6.76 -18.94
N ALA A 123 -11.76 -6.47 -19.41
CA ALA A 123 -11.07 -7.29 -20.42
C ALA A 123 -9.88 -8.02 -19.80
N THR A 124 -9.68 -9.28 -20.19
CA THR A 124 -8.44 -10.00 -19.86
C THR A 124 -7.35 -9.60 -20.83
N VAL A 125 -6.26 -9.06 -20.29
CA VAL A 125 -5.07 -8.66 -21.06
C VAL A 125 -3.83 -9.37 -20.53
N LEU A 126 -2.88 -9.65 -21.43
CA LEU A 126 -1.54 -10.09 -21.05
C LEU A 126 -0.67 -8.85 -20.83
N ILE A 127 -0.27 -8.61 -19.58
CA ILE A 127 0.66 -7.52 -19.24
C ILE A 127 2.07 -8.08 -19.16
N ARG A 128 2.99 -7.40 -19.86
CA ARG A 128 4.43 -7.60 -19.74
C ARG A 128 5.04 -6.44 -18.95
N PHE A 129 5.78 -6.72 -17.88
CA PHE A 129 6.39 -5.69 -17.02
C PHE A 129 7.77 -6.14 -16.51
N ARG A 130 8.64 -5.20 -16.14
CA ARG A 130 9.97 -5.53 -15.59
C ARG A 130 9.85 -6.19 -14.22
N LYS A 131 10.73 -7.14 -13.91
CA LYS A 131 10.73 -7.88 -12.64
C LYS A 131 10.72 -6.99 -11.39
N ASP A 132 11.40 -5.85 -11.43
CA ASP A 132 11.45 -4.89 -10.32
C ASP A 132 10.10 -4.21 -10.03
N LEU A 133 9.15 -4.26 -10.97
CA LEU A 133 7.81 -3.70 -10.82
C LEU A 133 6.78 -4.69 -10.24
N LEU A 134 7.18 -5.90 -9.84
CA LEU A 134 6.25 -6.93 -9.33
C LEU A 134 5.39 -6.45 -8.17
N THR A 135 5.95 -5.66 -7.26
CA THR A 135 5.20 -5.11 -6.14
C THR A 135 4.14 -4.11 -6.61
N GLN A 136 4.47 -3.25 -7.58
CA GLN A 136 3.51 -2.30 -8.16
C GLN A 136 2.44 -3.02 -8.98
N PHE A 137 2.80 -4.12 -9.64
CA PHE A 137 1.85 -4.99 -10.33
C PHE A 137 0.82 -5.55 -9.34
N TYR A 138 1.25 -6.16 -8.22
CA TYR A 138 0.35 -6.65 -7.17
C TYR A 138 -0.31 -5.53 -6.33
N ASP A 139 0.13 -4.28 -6.45
CA ASP A 139 -0.61 -3.13 -5.90
C ASP A 139 -1.85 -2.82 -6.74
N ARG A 140 -1.75 -3.06 -8.06
CA ARG A 140 -2.81 -2.77 -9.04
C ARG A 140 -3.74 -3.96 -9.28
N PHE A 141 -3.20 -5.18 -9.22
CA PHE A 141 -3.87 -6.44 -9.50
C PHE A 141 -3.88 -7.35 -8.27
N GLU A 142 -4.76 -8.34 -8.25
CA GLU A 142 -4.89 -9.26 -7.12
C GLU A 142 -3.59 -10.07 -6.91
N GLN A 143 -3.28 -10.41 -5.66
CA GLN A 143 -1.99 -11.05 -5.30
C GLN A 143 -1.89 -12.51 -5.75
N ASP A 144 -3.02 -13.13 -6.06
CA ASP A 144 -3.17 -14.50 -6.56
C ASP A 144 -3.07 -14.61 -8.08
N VAL A 145 -2.90 -13.49 -8.79
CA VAL A 145 -2.60 -13.49 -10.22
C VAL A 145 -1.28 -14.21 -10.47
N ALA A 146 -1.34 -15.28 -11.26
CA ALA A 146 -0.16 -16.02 -11.68
C ALA A 146 0.74 -15.18 -12.59
N VAL A 147 1.99 -15.01 -12.17
CA VAL A 147 3.03 -14.29 -12.91
C VAL A 147 4.09 -15.28 -13.38
N HIS A 148 4.48 -15.20 -14.65
CA HIS A 148 5.46 -16.08 -15.28
C HIS A 148 6.60 -15.27 -15.91
N PRO A 149 7.84 -15.81 -16.00
CA PRO A 149 8.91 -15.17 -16.76
C PRO A 149 8.53 -15.00 -18.24
N ASP A 150 8.93 -13.89 -18.84
CA ASP A 150 8.81 -13.74 -20.29
C ASP A 150 9.77 -14.72 -20.99
N PRO A 151 9.27 -15.59 -21.89
CA PRO A 151 10.10 -16.60 -22.56
C PRO A 151 11.17 -16.01 -23.49
N LYS A 152 11.04 -14.74 -23.88
CA LYS A 152 11.99 -14.04 -24.77
C LYS A 152 12.97 -13.15 -24.02
N ASP A 153 12.67 -12.77 -22.79
CA ASP A 153 13.47 -11.80 -22.04
C ASP A 153 13.37 -12.05 -20.52
N PRO A 154 14.43 -12.60 -19.90
CA PRO A 154 14.39 -12.97 -18.50
C PRO A 154 14.29 -11.77 -17.54
N GLU A 155 14.46 -10.52 -17.97
CA GLU A 155 14.26 -9.35 -17.10
C GLU A 155 12.77 -8.95 -16.94
N TYR A 156 11.89 -9.58 -17.70
CA TYR A 156 10.46 -9.29 -17.74
C TYR A 156 9.62 -10.46 -17.23
N LEU A 157 8.45 -10.10 -16.73
CA LEU A 157 7.40 -10.98 -16.27
C LEU A 157 6.13 -10.75 -17.11
N GLN A 158 5.32 -11.79 -17.23
CA GLN A 158 4.03 -11.79 -17.91
C GLN A 158 2.94 -12.29 -16.99
N ALA A 159 1.77 -11.68 -17.05
CA ALA A 159 0.61 -12.10 -16.28
C ALA A 159 -0.69 -11.77 -17.03
N ASN A 160 -1.65 -12.69 -16.98
CA ASN A 160 -3.00 -12.43 -17.47
C ASN A 160 -3.80 -11.78 -16.34
N VAL A 161 -4.34 -10.59 -16.60
CA VAL A 161 -5.13 -9.84 -15.63
C VAL A 161 -6.40 -9.31 -16.24
N SER A 162 -7.45 -9.24 -15.43
CA SER A 162 -8.65 -8.50 -15.76
C SER A 162 -8.41 -7.02 -15.46
N VAL A 163 -8.45 -6.18 -16.49
CA VAL A 163 -8.43 -4.72 -16.37
C VAL A 163 -9.82 -4.18 -16.67
N ASN A 164 -10.22 -3.11 -15.99
CA ASN A 164 -11.37 -2.30 -16.41
C ASN A 164 -10.92 -1.47 -17.63
N VAL A 165 -11.64 -1.56 -18.73
CA VAL A 165 -11.40 -0.85 -19.99
C VAL A 165 -12.46 0.21 -20.21
#